data_AF-B7SBI6-F1
#
_entry.id   AF-B7SBI6-F1
#
_cell.length_a   1.000
_cell.length_b   1.000
_cell.length_c   1.000
_cell.angle_alpha   90.00
_cell.angle_beta   90.00
_cell.angle_gamma   90.00
#
_symmetry.space_group_name_H-M   'P 1'
#
loop_
_entity.id
_entity.type
_entity.pdbx_description
1 polymer ?
#
loop_
_entity_poly.entity_id
_entity_poly.type
_entity_poly.pdbx_seq_one_letter_code
_entity_poly.pdbx_strand_id
1 'polypeptide(L)'
;TAHPVRQAEDVNLLDQMSKGRFRFGICRGLYDKDFRVFGTDMDNSRALMDCWYDLMKEGFNEGYIAADNEHIKFQKIQLNPSAYTQGGAPVYVVAESASTTEWAAERGLPMILSWIINTHEKKAQLDLYNEVATEHGYDVTKIDHCLSYITSVDHDSNRAKDICRNFLGHWYDSYVNATKIFDDSDQTKGYDFNKGQWRDFVLKGHKDTNRRIDYSYEINPVGTPEE
;
A
#
# COMPACT_ATOMS: atom_id res chain seq x y z
N THR A 1 -5.51 8.52 -7.29
CA THR A 1 -5.69 9.92 -7.75
C THR A 1 -5.82 10.06 -9.26
N ALA A 2 -5.87 8.98 -10.05
CA ALA A 2 -6.02 9.02 -11.50
C ALA A 2 -7.35 8.37 -11.94
N HIS A 3 -7.80 8.68 -13.17
CA HIS A 3 -9.04 8.13 -13.71
C HIS A 3 -8.96 6.59 -13.89
N PRO A 4 -9.94 5.80 -13.42
CA PRO A 4 -9.86 4.33 -13.40
C PRO A 4 -9.77 3.71 -14.81
N VAL A 5 -10.51 4.25 -15.79
CA VAL A 5 -10.43 3.76 -17.18
C VAL A 5 -9.02 3.90 -17.77
N ARG A 6 -8.35 5.05 -17.57
CA ARG A 6 -6.99 5.26 -18.07
C ARG A 6 -6.01 4.29 -17.40
N GLN A 7 -6.15 4.10 -16.10
CA GLN A 7 -5.32 3.12 -15.38
C GLN A 7 -5.59 1.69 -15.88
N ALA A 8 -6.84 1.33 -16.21
CA ALA A 8 -7.15 0.01 -16.76
C ALA A 8 -6.52 -0.19 -18.15
N GLU A 9 -6.52 0.85 -19.00
CA GLU A 9 -5.81 0.83 -20.29
C GLU A 9 -4.30 0.65 -20.08
N ASP A 10 -3.68 1.42 -19.18
CA ASP A 10 -2.26 1.31 -18.85
C ASP A 10 -1.90 -0.09 -18.32
N VAL A 11 -2.71 -0.64 -17.41
CA VAL A 11 -2.49 -1.98 -16.86
C VAL A 11 -2.59 -3.03 -17.96
N ASN A 12 -3.60 -2.99 -18.83
CA ASN A 12 -3.72 -3.95 -19.93
C ASN A 12 -2.61 -3.78 -20.98
N LEU A 13 -2.17 -2.55 -21.25
CA LEU A 13 -1.01 -2.29 -22.11
C LEU A 13 0.24 -2.93 -21.53
N LEU A 14 0.54 -2.70 -20.25
CA LEU A 14 1.70 -3.28 -19.57
C LEU A 14 1.61 -4.81 -19.53
N ASP A 15 0.44 -5.35 -19.27
CA ASP A 15 0.17 -6.78 -19.25
C ASP A 15 0.44 -7.42 -20.62
N GLN A 16 -0.13 -6.85 -21.69
CA GLN A 16 0.05 -7.30 -23.08
C GLN A 16 1.50 -7.17 -23.56
N MET A 17 2.11 -5.99 -23.41
CA MET A 17 3.48 -5.75 -23.87
C MET A 17 4.49 -6.64 -23.13
N SER A 18 4.24 -6.90 -21.85
CA SER A 18 5.13 -7.72 -21.03
C SER A 18 4.82 -9.21 -21.12
N LYS A 19 3.67 -9.61 -21.69
CA LYS A 19 3.14 -10.98 -21.71
C LYS A 19 2.94 -11.56 -20.30
N GLY A 20 2.22 -10.83 -19.44
CA GLY A 20 1.86 -11.32 -18.08
C GLY A 20 2.92 -11.12 -17.00
N ARG A 21 3.96 -10.33 -17.26
CA ARG A 21 5.04 -10.08 -16.28
C ARG A 21 4.76 -8.91 -15.35
N PHE A 22 3.79 -8.06 -15.68
CA PHE A 22 3.41 -6.93 -14.85
C PHE A 22 2.70 -7.41 -13.56
N ARG A 23 2.90 -6.66 -12.47
CA ARG A 23 2.23 -6.84 -11.17
C ARG A 23 1.69 -5.49 -10.74
N PHE A 24 0.41 -5.43 -10.41
CA PHE A 24 -0.29 -4.17 -10.19
C PHE A 24 -0.44 -3.89 -8.69
N GLY A 25 0.58 -3.26 -8.10
CA GLY A 25 0.53 -2.79 -6.71
C GLY A 25 -0.32 -1.52 -6.56
N ILE A 26 -1.28 -1.54 -5.64
CA ILE A 26 -2.18 -0.42 -5.34
C ILE A 26 -2.13 -0.03 -3.86
N CYS A 27 -2.37 1.25 -3.60
CA CYS A 27 -2.53 1.81 -2.26
C CYS A 27 -3.51 2.99 -2.28
N ARG A 28 -4.00 3.39 -1.10
CA ARG A 28 -4.92 4.54 -0.97
C ARG A 28 -4.26 5.89 -1.29
N GLY A 29 -2.94 5.97 -1.17
CA GLY A 29 -2.18 7.23 -1.20
C GLY A 29 -2.04 7.84 0.20
N LEU A 30 -0.95 8.57 0.43
CA LEU A 30 -0.58 9.09 1.75
C LEU A 30 -0.40 10.62 1.77
N TYR A 31 -0.22 11.25 0.61
CA TYR A 31 0.16 12.66 0.53
C TYR A 31 -0.97 13.51 -0.02
N ASP A 32 -1.53 14.39 0.81
CA ASP A 32 -2.61 15.33 0.45
C ASP A 32 -2.29 16.17 -0.80
N LYS A 33 -1.03 16.56 -0.96
CA LYS A 33 -0.57 17.32 -2.14
C LYS A 33 -0.94 16.64 -3.46
N ASP A 34 -0.96 15.30 -3.52
CA ASP A 34 -1.29 14.56 -4.73
C ASP A 34 -2.78 14.71 -5.02
N PHE A 35 -3.62 14.53 -4.00
CA PHE A 35 -5.06 14.70 -4.09
C PHE A 35 -5.42 16.13 -4.50
N ARG A 36 -4.78 17.12 -3.89
CA ARG A 36 -4.98 18.54 -4.19
C ARG A 36 -4.60 18.90 -5.62
N VAL A 37 -3.50 18.39 -6.16
CA VAL A 37 -3.04 18.67 -7.52
C VAL A 37 -3.93 17.99 -8.55
N PHE A 38 -4.30 16.73 -8.31
CA PHE A 38 -5.13 15.95 -9.25
C PHE A 38 -6.63 16.16 -9.07
N GLY A 39 -7.05 17.01 -8.13
CA GLY A 39 -8.45 17.41 -7.96
C GLY A 39 -9.33 16.29 -7.42
N THR A 40 -8.82 15.47 -6.51
CA THR A 40 -9.57 14.40 -5.85
C THR A 40 -9.59 14.62 -4.34
N ASP A 41 -10.56 14.00 -3.65
CA ASP A 41 -10.76 14.19 -2.22
C ASP A 41 -10.09 13.09 -1.41
N MET A 42 -9.15 13.47 -0.55
CA MET A 42 -8.38 12.54 0.29
C MET A 42 -9.22 11.92 1.41
N ASP A 43 -10.24 12.64 1.91
CA ASP A 43 -11.15 12.12 2.94
C ASP A 43 -11.91 10.88 2.44
N ASN A 44 -12.13 10.81 1.12
CA ASN A 44 -12.79 9.71 0.44
C ASN A 44 -11.83 8.68 -0.17
N SER A 45 -10.52 8.77 0.10
CA SER A 45 -9.48 7.91 -0.51
C SER A 45 -9.77 6.40 -0.44
N ARG A 46 -10.33 5.92 0.68
CA ARG A 46 -10.71 4.50 0.85
C ARG A 46 -11.84 4.10 -0.09
N ALA A 47 -12.93 4.88 -0.10
CA ALA A 47 -14.09 4.61 -0.97
C ALA A 47 -13.73 4.76 -2.45
N LEU A 48 -12.90 5.76 -2.79
CA LEU A 48 -12.39 5.93 -4.15
C LEU A 48 -11.54 4.74 -4.60
N MET A 49 -10.63 4.24 -3.75
CA MET A 49 -9.83 3.06 -4.09
C MET A 49 -10.71 1.82 -4.33
N ASP A 50 -11.72 1.59 -3.49
CA ASP A 50 -12.68 0.50 -3.65
C ASP A 50 -13.46 0.62 -4.97
N CYS A 51 -14.07 1.78 -5.21
CA CYS A 51 -14.80 2.06 -6.44
C CYS A 51 -13.92 1.93 -7.70
N TRP A 52 -12.68 2.42 -7.66
CA TRP A 52 -11.75 2.30 -8.77
C TRP A 52 -11.33 0.86 -9.02
N TYR A 53 -11.10 0.08 -7.96
CA TYR A 53 -10.79 -1.33 -8.09
C TYR A 53 -11.92 -2.09 -8.80
N ASP A 54 -13.17 -1.89 -8.37
CA ASP A 54 -14.32 -2.57 -8.97
C ASP A 54 -14.49 -2.23 -10.46
N LEU A 55 -14.38 -0.95 -10.83
CA LEU A 55 -14.46 -0.52 -12.23
C LEU A 55 -13.32 -1.09 -13.08
N MET A 56 -12.09 -1.11 -12.56
CA MET A 56 -10.95 -1.68 -13.27
C MET A 56 -11.11 -3.20 -13.42
N LYS A 57 -11.59 -3.88 -12.37
CA LYS A 57 -11.81 -5.33 -12.38
C LYS A 57 -12.92 -5.74 -13.34
N GLU A 58 -14.01 -4.97 -13.43
CA GLU A 58 -15.04 -5.11 -14.47
C GLU A 58 -14.40 -5.05 -15.86
N GLY A 59 -13.57 -4.02 -16.10
CA GLY A 59 -12.84 -3.86 -17.36
C GLY A 59 -11.94 -5.03 -17.70
N PHE A 60 -11.19 -5.55 -16.73
CA PHE A 60 -10.29 -6.68 -16.92
C PHE A 60 -11.03 -8.00 -17.21
N ASN A 61 -12.21 -8.19 -16.64
CA ASN A 61 -13.01 -9.41 -16.83
C ASN A 61 -13.85 -9.36 -18.12
N GLU A 62 -14.52 -8.22 -18.35
CA GLU A 62 -15.57 -8.11 -19.36
C GLU A 62 -15.11 -7.40 -20.65
N GLY A 63 -13.97 -6.69 -20.60
CA GLY A 63 -13.48 -5.87 -21.71
C GLY A 63 -14.27 -4.57 -21.92
N TYR A 64 -15.17 -4.22 -20.99
CA TYR A 64 -15.93 -2.97 -20.97
C TYR A 64 -16.01 -2.42 -19.56
N ILE A 65 -16.17 -1.11 -19.44
CA ILE A 65 -16.39 -0.44 -18.14
C ILE A 65 -17.57 0.51 -18.28
N ALA A 66 -18.46 0.56 -17.30
CA ALA A 66 -19.48 1.58 -17.16
C ALA A 66 -19.54 2.06 -15.71
N ALA A 67 -19.98 3.29 -15.46
CA ALA A 67 -20.17 3.76 -14.10
C ALA A 67 -21.41 4.65 -13.98
N ASP A 68 -22.21 4.38 -12.95
CA ASP A 68 -23.28 5.26 -12.48
C ASP A 68 -23.38 5.14 -10.95
N ASN A 69 -22.42 5.74 -10.24
CA ASN A 69 -22.35 5.72 -8.77
C ASN A 69 -22.00 7.12 -8.22
N GLU A 70 -21.92 7.24 -6.90
CA GLU A 70 -21.68 8.52 -6.22
C GLU A 70 -20.29 9.13 -6.50
N HIS A 71 -19.31 8.32 -6.93
CA HIS A 71 -17.93 8.75 -7.14
C HIS A 71 -17.62 9.11 -8.59
N ILE A 72 -18.23 8.42 -9.56
CA ILE A 72 -18.05 8.71 -10.99
C ILE A 72 -19.23 8.22 -11.82
N LYS A 73 -19.44 8.92 -12.94
CA LYS A 73 -20.45 8.55 -13.94
C LYS A 73 -19.90 8.70 -15.35
N PHE A 74 -19.99 7.65 -16.14
CA PHE A 74 -19.69 7.68 -17.57
C PHE A 74 -20.39 6.53 -18.31
N GLN A 75 -20.63 6.73 -19.60
CA GLN A 75 -21.29 5.73 -20.45
C GLN A 75 -20.43 4.48 -20.60
N LYS A 76 -21.06 3.34 -20.92
CA LYS A 76 -20.34 2.10 -21.18
C LYS A 76 -19.34 2.29 -22.34
N ILE A 77 -18.07 1.99 -22.08
CA ILE A 77 -16.98 2.05 -23.06
C ILE A 77 -16.29 0.70 -23.20
N GLN A 78 -15.75 0.43 -24.38
CA GLN A 78 -14.88 -0.72 -24.61
C GLN A 78 -13.49 -0.40 -24.06
N LEU A 79 -12.95 -1.28 -23.22
CA LEU A 79 -11.59 -1.18 -22.70
C LEU A 79 -10.61 -1.83 -23.68
N ASN A 80 -9.60 -1.09 -24.10
CA ASN A 80 -8.55 -1.60 -24.99
C ASN A 80 -7.15 -1.35 -24.41
N PRO A 81 -6.18 -2.27 -24.64
CA PRO A 81 -6.36 -3.61 -25.21
C PRO A 81 -7.08 -4.54 -24.22
N SER A 82 -7.37 -5.79 -24.62
CA SER A 82 -7.81 -6.81 -23.66
C SER A 82 -6.68 -7.13 -22.66
N ALA A 83 -7.01 -7.66 -21.49
CA ALA A 83 -6.02 -8.23 -20.60
C ALA A 83 -5.34 -9.44 -21.27
N TYR A 84 -4.04 -9.62 -21.03
CA TYR A 84 -3.30 -10.82 -21.42
C TYR A 84 -3.48 -11.92 -20.38
N THR A 85 -3.38 -11.56 -19.09
CA THR A 85 -3.68 -12.42 -17.95
C THR A 85 -5.19 -12.48 -17.73
N GLN A 86 -5.72 -13.68 -17.48
CA GLN A 86 -7.14 -13.87 -17.16
C GLN A 86 -7.50 -13.07 -15.90
N GLY A 87 -8.51 -12.20 -16.01
CA GLY A 87 -8.95 -11.33 -14.92
C GLY A 87 -8.02 -10.14 -14.63
N GLY A 88 -7.09 -9.83 -15.54
CA GLY A 88 -6.15 -8.72 -15.42
C GLY A 88 -4.82 -9.09 -14.77
N ALA A 89 -3.85 -8.17 -14.82
CA ALA A 89 -2.57 -8.36 -14.13
C ALA A 89 -2.79 -8.57 -12.61
N PRO A 90 -2.01 -9.45 -11.94
CA PRO A 90 -2.21 -9.73 -10.52
C PRO A 90 -2.09 -8.47 -9.67
N VAL A 91 -3.12 -8.21 -8.85
CA VAL A 91 -3.21 -7.04 -7.99
C VAL A 91 -2.61 -7.33 -6.62
N TYR A 92 -1.84 -6.38 -6.09
CA TYR A 92 -1.23 -6.42 -4.76
C TYR A 92 -1.62 -5.19 -3.96
N VAL A 93 -1.85 -5.34 -2.66
CA VAL A 93 -2.33 -4.25 -1.81
C VAL A 93 -1.28 -3.86 -0.79
N VAL A 94 -0.86 -2.59 -0.79
CA VAL A 94 -0.12 -2.04 0.35
C VAL A 94 -1.13 -1.74 1.46
N ALA A 95 -1.22 -2.66 2.43
CA ALA A 95 -2.17 -2.58 3.53
C ALA A 95 -1.44 -2.22 4.83
N GLU A 96 -1.75 -1.05 5.39
CA GLU A 96 -1.18 -0.62 6.68
C GLU A 96 -2.23 -0.48 7.80
N SER A 97 -3.52 -0.61 7.48
CA SER A 97 -4.61 -0.50 8.48
C SER A 97 -5.50 -1.73 8.42
N ALA A 98 -6.10 -2.11 9.56
CA ALA A 98 -7.04 -3.23 9.68
C ALA A 98 -8.12 -3.21 8.56
N SER A 99 -8.80 -2.08 8.36
CA SER A 99 -9.78 -1.93 7.28
C SER A 99 -9.27 -2.22 5.87
N THR A 100 -7.99 -1.97 5.57
CA THR A 100 -7.39 -2.29 4.27
C THR A 100 -6.95 -3.75 4.20
N THR A 101 -6.53 -4.32 5.33
CA THR A 101 -6.25 -5.75 5.48
C THR A 101 -7.52 -6.58 5.22
N GLU A 102 -8.64 -6.22 5.86
CA GLU A 102 -9.95 -6.85 5.67
C GLU A 102 -10.42 -6.73 4.22
N TRP A 103 -10.36 -5.52 3.65
CA TRP A 103 -10.73 -5.27 2.25
C TRP A 103 -9.95 -6.14 1.25
N ALA A 104 -8.64 -6.32 1.48
CA ALA A 104 -7.81 -7.19 0.64
C ALA A 104 -8.15 -8.68 0.83
N ALA A 105 -8.46 -9.09 2.07
CA ALA A 105 -8.82 -10.46 2.42
C ALA A 105 -10.17 -10.90 1.83
N GLU A 106 -11.19 -10.03 1.84
CA GLU A 106 -12.49 -10.25 1.19
C GLU A 106 -12.37 -10.55 -0.31
N ARG A 107 -11.27 -10.11 -0.94
CA ARG A 107 -10.99 -10.25 -2.38
C ARG A 107 -9.89 -11.27 -2.67
N GLY A 108 -9.33 -11.92 -1.64
CA GLY A 108 -8.22 -12.87 -1.78
C GLY A 108 -6.96 -12.26 -2.40
N LEU A 109 -6.75 -10.95 -2.22
CA LEU A 109 -5.63 -10.22 -2.83
C LEU A 109 -4.39 -10.26 -1.92
N PRO A 110 -3.20 -10.56 -2.46
CA PRO A 110 -1.98 -10.54 -1.67
C PRO A 110 -1.66 -9.14 -1.14
N MET A 111 -1.09 -9.10 0.06
CA MET A 111 -0.63 -7.87 0.70
C MET A 111 0.88 -7.71 0.56
N ILE A 112 1.32 -6.46 0.46
CA ILE A 112 2.71 -6.05 0.66
C ILE A 112 2.82 -5.51 2.09
N LEU A 113 3.46 -6.28 2.97
CA LEU A 113 3.62 -5.96 4.39
C LEU A 113 4.70 -4.91 4.58
N SER A 114 4.41 -3.92 5.43
CA SER A 114 5.29 -2.78 5.67
C SER A 114 6.60 -3.20 6.37
N TRP A 115 7.69 -2.51 6.03
CA TRP A 115 9.01 -2.73 6.62
C TRP A 115 9.18 -2.01 7.97
N ILE A 116 8.23 -1.15 8.36
CA ILE A 116 8.28 -0.36 9.61
C ILE A 116 7.56 -1.03 10.80
N ILE A 117 6.98 -2.21 10.61
CA ILE A 117 6.30 -2.98 11.65
C ILE A 117 7.10 -4.24 12.01
N ASN A 118 7.07 -4.64 13.28
CA ASN A 118 7.82 -5.79 13.76
C ASN A 118 7.12 -7.13 13.41
N THR A 119 7.79 -8.25 13.72
CA THR A 119 7.27 -9.60 13.44
C THR A 119 5.94 -9.90 14.13
N HIS A 120 5.70 -9.39 15.34
CA HIS A 120 4.45 -9.61 16.06
C HIS A 120 3.28 -8.88 15.37
N GLU A 121 3.49 -7.64 14.95
CA GLU A 121 2.51 -6.85 14.20
C GLU A 121 2.23 -7.48 12.82
N LYS A 122 3.27 -7.93 12.10
CA LYS A 122 3.13 -8.67 10.84
C LYS A 122 2.30 -9.93 11.01
N LYS A 123 2.54 -10.69 12.08
CA LYS A 123 1.76 -11.89 12.41
C LYS A 123 0.30 -11.52 12.68
N ALA A 124 0.04 -10.53 13.52
CA ALA A 124 -1.33 -10.09 13.81
C ALA A 124 -2.08 -9.63 12.55
N GLN A 125 -1.39 -8.95 11.63
CA GLN A 125 -1.95 -8.54 10.34
C GLN A 125 -2.31 -9.74 9.45
N LEU A 126 -1.43 -10.76 9.38
CA LEU A 126 -1.72 -11.99 8.63
C LEU A 126 -2.79 -12.85 9.30
N ASP A 127 -2.84 -12.91 10.63
CA ASP A 127 -3.89 -13.62 11.37
C ASP A 127 -5.27 -13.02 11.01
N LEU A 128 -5.42 -11.68 11.10
CA LEU A 128 -6.64 -10.97 10.70
C LEU A 128 -6.99 -11.23 9.22
N TYR A 129 -6.01 -11.13 8.33
CA TYR A 129 -6.22 -11.40 6.91
C TYR A 129 -6.74 -12.81 6.68
N ASN A 130 -6.11 -13.81 7.31
CA ASN A 130 -6.43 -15.21 7.11
C ASN A 130 -7.81 -15.57 7.64
N GLU A 131 -8.24 -14.97 8.75
CA GLU A 131 -9.60 -15.14 9.28
C GLU A 131 -10.63 -14.71 8.21
N VAL A 132 -10.54 -13.48 7.72
CA VAL A 132 -11.49 -12.93 6.74
C VAL A 132 -11.41 -13.65 5.39
N ALA A 133 -10.20 -13.96 4.90
CA ALA A 133 -10.03 -14.64 3.62
C ALA A 133 -10.58 -16.08 3.65
N THR A 134 -10.43 -16.78 4.78
CA THR A 134 -11.00 -18.12 4.97
C THR A 134 -12.53 -18.08 5.00
N GLU A 135 -13.12 -17.07 5.66
CA GLU A 135 -14.58 -16.86 5.66
C GLU A 135 -15.14 -16.64 4.24
N HIS A 136 -14.36 -16.02 3.36
CA HIS A 136 -14.72 -15.81 1.95
C HIS A 136 -14.33 -16.99 1.04
N GLY A 137 -13.79 -18.07 1.60
CA GLY A 137 -13.49 -19.30 0.88
C GLY A 137 -12.18 -19.31 0.08
N TYR A 138 -11.27 -18.37 0.33
CA TYR A 138 -9.95 -18.38 -0.28
C TYR A 138 -8.99 -19.34 0.43
N ASP A 139 -8.14 -20.02 -0.35
CA ASP A 139 -7.04 -20.81 0.19
C ASP A 139 -5.86 -19.89 0.53
N VAL A 140 -5.76 -19.51 1.80
CA VAL A 140 -4.75 -18.58 2.32
C VAL A 140 -3.31 -19.02 2.08
N THR A 141 -3.07 -20.32 1.86
CA THR A 141 -1.71 -20.85 1.61
C THR A 141 -1.21 -20.57 0.18
N LYS A 142 -2.11 -20.16 -0.73
CA LYS A 142 -1.80 -19.85 -2.13
C LYS A 142 -1.78 -18.35 -2.43
N ILE A 143 -1.91 -17.51 -1.41
CA ILE A 143 -1.91 -16.05 -1.56
C ILE A 143 -0.47 -15.55 -1.40
N ASP A 144 0.02 -14.86 -2.43
CA ASP A 144 1.42 -14.47 -2.59
C ASP A 144 1.78 -13.21 -1.78
N HIS A 145 1.63 -13.25 -0.46
CA HIS A 145 1.99 -12.13 0.41
C HIS A 145 3.49 -11.80 0.32
N CYS A 146 3.81 -10.51 0.31
CA CYS A 146 5.18 -10.02 0.24
C CYS A 146 5.62 -9.37 1.56
N LEU A 147 6.82 -9.71 2.03
CA LEU A 147 7.51 -8.95 3.06
C LEU A 147 8.41 -7.90 2.40
N SER A 148 8.18 -6.62 2.69
CA SER A 148 9.11 -5.57 2.32
C SER A 148 10.13 -5.32 3.44
N TYR A 149 11.34 -4.92 3.04
CA TYR A 149 12.44 -4.64 3.96
C TYR A 149 13.27 -3.46 3.45
N ILE A 150 13.82 -2.68 4.39
CA ILE A 150 15.08 -1.97 4.14
C ILE A 150 16.23 -2.96 4.37
N THR A 151 17.21 -3.01 3.49
CA THR A 151 18.28 -4.02 3.57
C THR A 151 19.63 -3.38 3.33
N SER A 152 20.56 -3.60 4.25
CA SER A 152 21.95 -3.15 4.15
C SER A 152 22.86 -4.22 4.74
N VAL A 153 23.46 -5.01 3.87
CA VAL A 153 24.32 -6.14 4.26
C VAL A 153 25.78 -5.78 4.01
N ASP A 154 26.61 -5.93 5.04
CA ASP A 154 28.03 -5.63 4.97
C ASP A 154 28.84 -6.52 5.93
N HIS A 155 30.04 -6.95 5.54
CA HIS A 155 30.94 -7.68 6.44
C HIS A 155 31.28 -6.91 7.73
N ASP A 156 31.17 -5.58 7.71
CA ASP A 156 31.21 -4.74 8.91
C ASP A 156 29.79 -4.34 9.32
N SER A 157 29.29 -4.97 10.39
CA SER A 157 27.96 -4.71 10.96
C SER A 157 27.72 -3.24 11.28
N ASN A 158 28.72 -2.55 11.85
CA ASN A 158 28.57 -1.14 12.22
C ASN A 158 28.46 -0.28 10.97
N ARG A 159 29.24 -0.59 9.93
CA ARG A 159 29.15 0.10 8.64
C ARG A 159 27.76 -0.03 8.02
N ALA A 160 27.18 -1.24 8.01
CA ALA A 160 25.80 -1.45 7.54
C ALA A 160 24.79 -0.62 8.32
N LYS A 161 24.89 -0.63 9.66
CA LYS A 161 24.00 0.11 10.56
C LYS A 161 24.14 1.62 10.36
N ASP A 162 25.36 2.15 10.26
CA ASP A 162 25.61 3.58 10.06
C ASP A 162 25.06 4.09 8.72
N ILE A 163 25.24 3.31 7.64
CA ILE A 163 24.67 3.63 6.31
C ILE A 163 23.14 3.70 6.39
N CYS A 164 22.52 2.67 6.99
CA CYS A 164 21.07 2.58 7.11
C CYS A 164 20.50 3.71 7.98
N ARG A 165 21.10 3.98 9.15
CA ARG A 165 20.69 5.06 10.05
C ARG A 165 20.74 6.42 9.37
N ASN A 166 21.83 6.71 8.68
CA ASN A 166 21.98 7.98 7.95
C ASN A 166 20.93 8.10 6.84
N PHE A 167 20.67 7.03 6.08
CA PHE A 167 19.62 7.04 5.06
C PHE A 167 18.23 7.30 5.67
N LEU A 168 17.88 6.57 6.74
CA LEU A 168 16.58 6.69 7.40
C LEU A 168 16.36 8.09 7.98
N GLY A 169 17.41 8.76 8.48
CA GLY A 169 17.33 10.16 8.89
C GLY A 169 16.86 11.08 7.76
N HIS A 170 17.55 11.04 6.61
CA HIS A 170 17.18 11.86 5.45
C HIS A 170 15.78 11.50 4.90
N TRP A 171 15.47 10.20 4.83
CA TRP A 171 14.18 9.73 4.35
C TRP A 171 13.04 10.21 5.26
N TYR A 172 13.24 10.15 6.57
CA TYR A 172 12.24 10.59 7.55
C TYR A 172 11.99 12.10 7.48
N ASP A 173 13.05 12.89 7.37
CA ASP A 173 12.92 14.34 7.19
C ASP A 173 12.15 14.67 5.90
N SER A 174 12.45 13.96 4.80
CA SER A 174 11.69 14.11 3.56
C SER A 174 10.22 13.71 3.72
N TYR A 175 9.95 12.65 4.49
CA TYR A 175 8.60 12.15 4.72
C TYR A 175 7.74 13.13 5.51
N VAL A 176 8.24 13.62 6.65
CA VAL A 176 7.52 14.57 7.51
C VAL A 176 7.25 15.88 6.77
N ASN A 177 8.19 16.35 5.95
CA ASN A 177 8.01 17.56 5.14
C ASN A 177 7.06 17.37 3.94
N ALA A 178 6.81 16.12 3.51
CA ALA A 178 5.95 15.81 2.36
C ALA A 178 4.47 15.62 2.73
N THR A 179 4.14 15.49 4.02
CA THR A 179 2.78 15.23 4.50
C THR A 179 2.34 16.19 5.60
N LYS A 180 1.04 16.49 5.65
CA LYS A 180 0.43 17.30 6.71
C LYS A 180 -0.34 16.45 7.74
N ILE A 181 -0.42 15.13 7.54
CA ILE A 181 -1.18 14.22 8.42
C ILE A 181 -0.69 14.26 9.88
N PHE A 182 0.55 14.69 10.11
CA PHE A 182 1.16 14.81 11.43
C PHE A 182 1.02 16.19 12.07
N ASP A 183 0.36 17.13 11.40
CA ASP A 183 -0.01 18.40 12.02
C ASP A 183 -1.18 18.14 12.98
N ASP A 184 -1.08 18.63 14.23
CA ASP A 184 -2.15 18.48 15.23
C ASP A 184 -3.48 19.10 14.77
N SER A 185 -3.44 20.02 13.80
CA SER A 185 -4.64 20.63 13.19
C SER A 185 -5.27 19.80 12.07
N ASP A 186 -4.63 18.70 11.63
CA ASP A 186 -5.08 17.89 10.51
C ASP A 186 -6.33 17.06 10.84
N GLN A 187 -7.43 17.33 10.13
CA GLN A 187 -8.73 16.69 10.32
C GLN A 187 -9.05 15.63 9.25
N THR A 188 -8.08 15.27 8.39
CA THR A 188 -8.30 14.31 7.30
C THR A 188 -8.80 12.96 7.83
N LYS A 189 -9.90 12.48 7.27
CA LYS A 189 -10.61 11.26 7.69
C LYS A 189 -9.96 10.01 7.11
N GLY A 190 -10.04 8.89 7.84
CA GLY A 190 -9.61 7.58 7.33
C GLY A 190 -8.10 7.31 7.40
N TYR A 191 -7.33 8.22 8.01
CA TYR A 191 -5.90 8.08 8.31
C TYR A 191 -5.62 8.01 9.82
N ASP A 192 -6.63 7.66 10.62
CA ASP A 192 -6.54 7.55 12.08
C ASP A 192 -5.46 6.56 12.54
N PHE A 193 -5.20 5.50 11.77
CA PHE A 193 -4.09 4.59 12.04
C PHE A 193 -2.73 5.29 11.95
N ASN A 194 -2.47 6.04 10.86
CA ASN A 194 -1.22 6.76 10.67
C ASN A 194 -1.05 7.86 11.73
N LYS A 195 -2.15 8.56 12.07
CA LYS A 195 -2.18 9.55 13.16
C LYS A 195 -1.95 8.89 14.52
N GLY A 196 -2.55 7.73 14.76
CA GLY A 196 -2.43 6.95 15.99
C GLY A 196 -0.99 6.47 16.20
N GLN A 197 -0.35 5.89 15.18
CA GLN A 197 1.07 5.50 15.26
C GLN A 197 1.98 6.68 15.58
N TRP A 198 1.70 7.86 15.00
CA TRP A 198 2.46 9.07 15.30
C TRP A 198 2.21 9.57 16.73
N ARG A 199 0.94 9.61 17.17
CA ARG A 199 0.58 10.03 18.53
C ARG A 199 1.12 9.09 19.59
N ASP A 200 1.04 7.78 19.40
CA ASP A 200 1.62 6.79 20.33
C ASP A 200 3.13 6.93 20.45
N PHE A 201 3.80 7.27 19.34
CA PHE A 201 5.23 7.56 19.34
C PHE A 201 5.55 8.82 20.14
N VAL A 202 4.83 9.92 19.88
CA VAL A 202 5.02 11.21 20.58
C VAL A 202 4.64 11.12 22.07
N LEU A 203 3.54 10.45 22.41
CA LEU A 203 2.98 10.33 23.77
C LEU A 203 3.80 9.40 24.67
N LYS A 204 4.52 8.41 24.12
CA LYS A 204 5.51 7.62 24.88
C LYS A 204 6.77 8.43 25.24
N GLY A 205 6.76 9.75 25.02
CA GLY A 205 7.87 10.66 25.32
C GLY A 205 8.99 10.62 24.28
N HIS A 206 8.76 9.97 23.13
CA HIS A 206 9.75 9.82 22.07
C HIS A 206 9.60 10.97 21.06
N LYS A 207 10.11 12.15 21.43
CA LYS A 207 10.30 13.25 20.47
C LYS A 207 11.58 13.10 19.65
N ASP A 208 12.40 12.10 19.97
CA ASP A 208 13.69 11.84 19.33
C ASP A 208 13.49 10.99 18.07
N THR A 209 13.68 11.62 16.91
CA THR A 209 13.65 10.97 15.59
C THR A 209 14.67 9.83 15.48
N ASN A 210 15.80 9.90 16.20
CA ASN A 210 16.80 8.84 16.22
C ASN A 210 16.21 7.52 16.75
N ARG A 211 15.29 7.56 17.70
CA ARG A 211 14.71 6.32 18.24
C ARG A 211 13.80 5.61 17.24
N ARG A 212 13.16 6.36 16.34
CA ARG A 212 12.35 5.77 15.24
C ARG A 212 13.26 5.14 14.20
N ILE A 213 14.33 5.84 13.84
CA ILE A 213 15.38 5.32 12.95
C ILE A 213 15.96 4.03 13.52
N ASP A 214 16.20 4.00 14.83
CA ASP A 214 16.82 2.87 15.51
C ASP A 214 15.91 1.64 15.54
N TYR A 215 14.65 1.85 15.93
CA TYR A 215 13.63 0.82 15.83
C TYR A 215 13.47 0.30 14.40
N SER A 216 13.47 1.19 13.41
CA SER A 216 13.28 0.81 12.01
C SER A 216 14.42 -0.04 11.46
N TYR A 217 15.69 0.18 11.79
CA TYR A 217 16.74 -0.72 11.30
C TYR A 217 16.83 -2.04 12.10
N GLU A 218 16.47 -2.05 13.39
CA GLU A 218 16.52 -3.26 14.23
C GLU A 218 15.55 -4.36 13.79
N ILE A 219 14.42 -4.00 13.17
CA ILE A 219 13.39 -4.94 12.69
C ILE A 219 13.59 -5.37 11.22
N ASN A 220 14.72 -4.99 10.62
CA ASN A 220 15.06 -5.18 9.22
C ASN A 220 16.45 -5.85 9.07
N PRO A 221 16.73 -6.53 7.93
CA PRO A 221 18.02 -7.17 7.67
C PRO A 221 19.13 -6.13 7.43
N VAL A 222 19.73 -5.65 8.51
CA VAL A 222 20.77 -4.62 8.55
C VAL A 222 21.91 -5.06 9.46
N GLY A 223 23.01 -5.50 8.86
CA GLY A 223 24.11 -6.13 9.59
C GLY A 223 25.03 -6.93 8.69
N THR A 224 25.70 -7.93 9.26
CA THR A 224 26.48 -8.92 8.49
C THR A 224 25.59 -9.93 7.79
N PRO A 225 26.10 -10.72 6.83
CA PRO A 225 25.33 -11.81 6.22
C PRO A 225 24.78 -12.85 7.21
N GLU A 226 25.39 -12.98 8.40
CA GLU A 226 24.99 -13.91 9.46
C GLU A 226 23.99 -13.33 10.46
N GLU A 227 23.87 -12.00 10.54
CA GLU A 227 22.91 -11.27 11.38
C GLU A 227 21.54 -11.17 10.67
#